data_AF-A0A3B8L7E2-F1
#
_entry.id   AF-A0A3B8L7E2-F1
#
_cell.length_a   1.000
_cell.length_b   1.000
_cell.length_c   1.000
_cell.angle_alpha   90.00
_cell.angle_beta   90.00
_cell.angle_gamma   90.00
#
_symmetry.space_group_name_H-M   'P 1'
#
loop_
_entity.id
_entity.type
_entity.pdbx_description
1 polymer ?
#
loop_
_entity_poly.entity_id
_entity_poly.type
_entity_poly.pdbx_seq_one_letter_code
_entity_poly.pdbx_strand_id
1 'polypeptide(L)'
;PHPSLPSQLWLPTRSGPDNASLPGAYAGRLGIQHDPIYVHGKHKAPLDFQAPFLTLEGDITVDRLTNRRQLLQAVDAGHRIFDRSISAGNYSTLEQKAFSLLANSNTKNAFDVSSEPKSVRARYGNTVNAMSMLMA
;
A
#
# COMPACT_ATOMS: atom_id res chain seq x y z
N PRO A 1 4.27 15.37 -2.40
CA PRO A 1 3.65 14.04 -2.21
C PRO A 1 3.06 13.53 -3.52
N HIS A 2 3.35 12.28 -3.90
CA HIS A 2 2.78 11.69 -5.12
C HIS A 2 1.26 11.44 -4.91
N PRO A 3 0.39 11.76 -5.89
CA PRO A 3 -1.06 11.71 -5.70
C PRO A 3 -1.61 10.29 -5.51
N SER A 4 -0.91 9.26 -6.01
CA SER A 4 -1.37 7.86 -5.99
C SER A 4 -0.40 6.89 -5.32
N LEU A 5 0.67 7.37 -4.70
CA LEU A 5 1.63 6.50 -3.99
C LEU A 5 1.70 6.91 -2.53
N PRO A 6 1.98 5.95 -1.63
CA PRO A 6 2.21 6.27 -0.23
C PRO A 6 3.40 7.20 -0.07
N SER A 7 3.35 8.01 0.98
CA SER A 7 4.40 8.99 1.30
C SER A 7 5.70 8.35 1.76
N GLN A 8 5.63 7.12 2.30
CA GLN A 8 6.80 6.41 2.80
C GLN A 8 6.63 4.91 2.57
N LEU A 9 7.71 4.28 2.11
CA LEU A 9 7.79 2.87 1.73
C LEU A 9 9.03 2.25 2.36
N TRP A 10 8.92 1.00 2.80
CA TRP A 10 10.06 0.18 3.21
C TRP A 10 10.25 -1.00 2.27
N LEU A 11 11.52 -1.21 1.92
CA LEU A 11 12.00 -2.18 0.95
C LEU A 11 13.33 -2.78 1.45
N PRO A 12 13.75 -3.95 0.95
CA PRO A 12 12.92 -4.96 0.29
C PRO A 12 12.24 -5.90 1.29
N THR A 13 12.62 -5.86 2.57
CA THR A 13 12.08 -6.68 3.66
C THR A 13 12.07 -5.89 4.97
N ARG A 14 11.37 -6.39 6.00
CA ARG A 14 11.53 -5.86 7.35
C ARG A 14 12.94 -6.15 7.85
N SER A 15 13.47 -5.22 8.62
CA SER A 15 14.87 -5.22 9.02
C SER A 15 15.15 -6.00 10.31
N GLY A 16 14.13 -6.55 10.98
CA GLY A 16 14.29 -7.35 12.20
C GLY A 16 14.44 -8.86 11.95
N PRO A 17 14.80 -9.64 12.99
CA PRO A 17 14.86 -11.10 12.92
C PRO A 17 13.53 -11.67 12.42
N ASP A 18 13.57 -12.68 11.56
CA ASP A 18 12.37 -13.31 10.98
C ASP A 18 11.39 -12.33 10.32
N ASN A 19 11.91 -11.23 9.72
CA ASN A 19 11.07 -10.20 9.12
C ASN A 19 10.16 -9.52 10.18
N ALA A 20 10.58 -9.47 11.45
CA ALA A 20 9.92 -8.69 12.49
C ALA A 20 10.19 -7.19 12.32
N SER A 21 9.28 -6.36 12.83
CA SER A 21 9.54 -4.93 12.86
C SER A 21 10.47 -4.56 14.00
N LEU A 22 11.42 -3.67 13.72
CA LEU A 22 12.29 -3.11 14.74
C LEU A 22 11.53 -2.09 15.62
N PRO A 23 11.84 -2.01 16.91
CA PRO A 23 11.36 -0.92 17.77
C PRO A 23 11.77 0.44 17.21
N GLY A 24 10.85 1.42 17.27
CA GLY A 24 11.11 2.78 16.79
C GLY A 24 11.05 2.96 15.28
N ALA A 25 10.79 1.89 14.53
CA ALA A 25 10.70 1.95 13.09
C ALA A 25 9.31 2.48 12.65
N TYR A 26 8.25 2.25 13.43
CA TYR A 26 6.92 2.83 13.15
C TYR A 26 6.79 4.28 13.61
N ALA A 27 5.75 4.96 13.13
CA ALA A 27 5.43 6.35 13.44
C ALA A 27 5.12 6.58 14.93
N GLY A 28 4.76 5.52 15.67
CA GLY A 28 4.57 5.56 17.11
C GLY A 28 3.55 6.63 17.51
N ARG A 29 4.00 7.65 18.25
CA ARG A 29 3.15 8.77 18.71
C ARG A 29 2.59 9.65 17.60
N LEU A 30 3.16 9.61 16.39
CA LEU A 30 2.62 10.34 15.23
C LEU A 30 1.34 9.69 14.68
N GLY A 31 1.12 8.40 14.98
CA GLY A 31 -0.07 7.65 14.60
C GLY A 31 0.06 6.88 13.29
N ILE A 32 -0.79 5.86 13.14
CA ILE A 32 -0.75 4.86 12.06
C ILE A 32 -0.85 5.44 10.64
N GLN A 33 -1.43 6.63 10.49
CA GLN A 33 -1.51 7.33 9.20
C GLN A 33 -0.15 7.71 8.61
N HIS A 34 0.88 7.77 9.45
CA HIS A 34 2.27 8.03 9.09
C HIS A 34 3.12 6.76 9.10
N ASP A 35 2.55 5.59 9.38
CA ASP A 35 3.31 4.34 9.31
C ASP A 35 3.69 4.05 7.86
N PRO A 36 4.94 3.62 7.62
CA PRO A 36 5.40 3.26 6.29
C PRO A 36 4.74 1.97 5.82
N ILE A 37 4.49 1.91 4.51
CA ILE A 37 3.98 0.70 3.86
C ILE A 37 5.15 -0.19 3.47
N TYR A 38 5.03 -1.49 3.72
CA TYR A 38 6.04 -2.46 3.32
C TYR A 38 5.78 -3.01 1.93
N VAL A 39 6.86 -3.10 1.16
CA VAL A 39 6.90 -3.80 -0.11
C VAL A 39 7.92 -4.92 0.05
N HIS A 40 7.47 -6.15 -0.12
CA HIS A 40 8.25 -7.35 0.07
C HIS A 40 8.83 -7.83 -1.26
N GLY A 41 10.15 -7.82 -1.38
CA GLY A 41 10.88 -8.47 -2.46
C GLY A 41 11.24 -9.91 -2.11
N LYS A 42 11.12 -10.83 -3.07
CA LYS A 42 11.54 -12.23 -2.89
C LYS A 42 13.00 -12.42 -3.30
N HIS A 43 13.83 -12.95 -2.39
CA HIS A 43 15.22 -13.25 -2.70
C HIS A 43 15.40 -14.23 -3.87
N LYS A 44 14.53 -15.25 -3.98
CA LYS A 44 14.53 -16.23 -5.07
C LYS A 44 13.98 -15.67 -6.39
N ALA A 45 13.22 -14.58 -6.34
CA ALA A 45 12.60 -13.93 -7.49
C ALA A 45 12.74 -12.40 -7.36
N PRO A 46 13.93 -11.84 -7.65
CA PRO A 46 14.27 -10.44 -7.38
C PRO A 46 13.42 -9.40 -8.13
N LEU A 47 12.63 -9.82 -9.11
CA LEU A 47 11.69 -8.97 -9.85
C LEU A 47 10.28 -8.97 -9.26
N ASP A 48 9.98 -9.90 -8.35
CA ASP A 48 8.66 -10.06 -7.74
C ASP A 48 8.62 -9.26 -6.43
N PHE A 49 8.12 -8.04 -6.53
CA PHE A 49 7.80 -7.18 -5.39
C PHE A 49 6.31 -7.19 -5.14
N GLN A 50 5.95 -7.47 -3.89
CA GLN A 50 4.57 -7.58 -3.46
C GLN A 50 4.33 -6.58 -2.34
N ALA A 51 3.31 -5.75 -2.50
CA ALA A 51 2.77 -4.93 -1.43
C ALA A 51 1.46 -5.58 -0.98
N PRO A 52 1.45 -6.41 0.10
CA PRO A 52 0.28 -7.20 0.47
C PRO A 52 -0.97 -6.34 0.71
N PHE A 53 -0.78 -5.13 1.22
CA PHE A 53 -1.86 -4.18 1.47
C PHE A 53 -2.44 -3.53 0.20
N LEU A 54 -1.78 -3.71 -0.95
CA LEU A 54 -2.18 -3.16 -2.26
C LEU A 54 -2.65 -4.25 -3.23
N THR A 55 -2.73 -5.50 -2.76
CA THR A 55 -3.26 -6.62 -3.53
C THR A 55 -4.67 -6.93 -3.07
N LEU A 56 -5.63 -6.94 -4.00
CA LEU A 56 -6.98 -7.44 -3.75
C LEU A 56 -6.93 -8.98 -3.71
N GLU A 57 -7.41 -9.57 -2.61
CA GLU A 57 -7.47 -11.01 -2.46
C GLU A 57 -8.70 -11.62 -3.15
N GLY A 58 -8.52 -12.80 -3.75
CA GLY A 58 -9.58 -13.58 -4.40
C GLY A 58 -10.22 -12.87 -5.59
N ASP A 59 -11.53 -13.07 -5.76
CA ASP A 59 -12.33 -12.52 -6.87
C ASP A 59 -12.87 -11.10 -6.60
N ILE A 60 -12.13 -10.30 -5.83
CA ILE A 60 -12.51 -8.90 -5.59
C ILE A 60 -11.91 -8.03 -6.69
N THR A 61 -12.75 -7.64 -7.64
CA THR A 61 -12.41 -6.63 -8.65
C THR A 61 -12.51 -5.22 -8.07
N VAL A 62 -11.85 -4.26 -8.73
CA VAL A 62 -11.96 -2.83 -8.39
C VAL A 62 -13.41 -2.34 -8.47
N ASP A 63 -14.19 -2.83 -9.43
CA ASP A 63 -15.62 -2.51 -9.56
C ASP A 63 -16.42 -3.02 -8.36
N ARG A 64 -16.18 -4.26 -7.94
CA ARG A 64 -16.85 -4.86 -6.77
C ARG A 64 -16.50 -4.11 -5.49
N LEU A 65 -15.24 -3.69 -5.36
CA LEU A 65 -14.78 -2.88 -4.24
C LEU A 65 -15.46 -1.51 -4.23
N THR A 66 -15.54 -0.84 -5.38
CA THR A 66 -16.22 0.46 -5.56
C THR A 66 -17.71 0.36 -5.21
N ASN A 67 -18.39 -0.68 -5.67
CA ASN A 67 -19.81 -0.91 -5.36
C ASN A 67 -20.06 -1.09 -3.86
N ARG A 68 -19.18 -1.84 -3.16
CA ARG A 68 -19.28 -1.99 -1.70
C ARG A 68 -19.11 -0.67 -0.96
N ARG A 69 -18.21 0.20 -1.41
CA ARG A 69 -18.03 1.54 -0.82
C ARG A 69 -19.25 2.41 -0.98
N GLN A 70 -19.85 2.42 -2.17
CA GLN A 70 -21.05 3.21 -2.43
C GLN A 70 -22.22 2.74 -1.56
N LEU A 71 -22.39 1.42 -1.41
CA LEU A 71 -23.42 0.86 -0.54
C LEU A 71 -23.19 1.24 0.93
N LEU A 72 -21.96 1.10 1.44
CA LEU A 72 -21.61 1.52 2.80
C LEU A 72 -21.89 3.00 3.03
N GLN A 73 -21.51 3.86 2.08
CA GLN A 73 -21.80 5.30 2.16
C GLN A 73 -23.31 5.60 2.21
N ALA A 74 -24.13 4.86 1.47
CA ALA A 74 -25.58 5.01 1.49
C ALA A 74 -26.18 4.58 2.85
N VAL A 75 -25.71 3.47 3.42
CA VAL A 75 -26.12 2.98 4.75
C VAL A 75 -25.70 3.98 5.83
N ASP A 76 -24.45 4.44 5.83
CA ASP A 76 -23.94 5.42 6.79
C ASP A 76 -24.67 6.76 6.71
N ALA A 77 -25.06 7.19 5.51
CA ALA A 77 -25.86 8.40 5.31
C ALA A 77 -27.25 8.25 5.96
N GLY A 78 -27.87 7.08 5.84
CA GLY A 78 -29.14 6.77 6.52
C GLY A 78 -29.02 6.82 8.04
N HIS A 79 -27.96 6.24 8.61
CA HIS A 79 -27.71 6.29 10.06
C HIS A 79 -27.43 7.70 10.57
N ARG A 80 -26.66 8.53 9.84
CA ARG A 80 -26.35 9.92 10.24
C ARG A 80 -27.57 10.85 10.25
N ILE A 81 -28.60 10.55 9.46
CA ILE A 81 -29.88 11.29 9.53
C ILE A 81 -30.58 11.02 10.86
N PHE A 82 -30.38 9.82 11.44
CA PHE A 82 -30.99 9.39 12.69
C PHE A 82 -30.16 9.74 13.93
N ASP A 83 -28.83 9.61 13.86
CA ASP A 83 -27.91 9.86 14.97
C ASP A 83 -27.10 11.14 14.75
N ARG A 84 -27.58 12.26 15.30
CA ARG A 84 -26.78 13.49 15.47
C ARG A 84 -25.81 13.34 16.65
N SER A 85 -24.87 12.40 16.61
CA SER A 85 -23.79 12.41 17.60
C SER A 85 -22.51 11.69 17.14
N ILE A 86 -21.42 12.47 17.16
CA ILE A 86 -20.03 12.09 17.53
C ILE A 86 -19.14 11.37 16.48
N SER A 87 -18.11 12.13 16.07
CA SER A 87 -16.73 11.73 15.77
C SER A 87 -16.43 10.52 14.85
N ALA A 88 -16.91 10.54 13.60
CA ALA A 88 -16.50 9.58 12.56
C ALA A 88 -15.28 10.03 11.70
N GLY A 89 -14.64 11.16 12.03
CA GLY A 89 -13.70 11.84 11.13
C GLY A 89 -12.39 11.09 10.83
N ASN A 90 -11.76 10.48 11.84
CA ASN A 90 -10.37 9.99 11.72
C ASN A 90 -10.25 8.60 11.07
N TYR A 91 -11.26 7.74 11.18
CA TYR A 91 -11.26 6.45 10.48
C TYR A 91 -11.42 6.66 8.96
N SER A 92 -12.22 7.66 8.60
CA SER A 92 -12.55 7.95 7.19
C SER A 92 -11.33 8.30 6.33
N THR A 93 -10.30 8.96 6.87
CA THR A 93 -9.14 9.41 6.08
C THR A 93 -8.22 8.25 5.73
N LEU A 94 -7.96 7.34 6.68
CA LEU A 94 -7.17 6.13 6.45
C LEU A 94 -7.89 5.21 5.46
N GLU A 95 -9.20 5.02 5.64
CA GLU A 95 -10.03 4.24 4.72
C GLU A 95 -10.03 4.82 3.30
N GLN A 96 -10.23 6.15 3.17
CA GLN A 96 -10.20 6.82 1.87
C GLN A 96 -8.86 6.63 1.17
N LYS A 97 -7.75 6.73 1.91
CA LYS A 97 -6.40 6.53 1.38
C LYS A 97 -6.21 5.08 0.94
N ALA A 98 -6.56 4.09 1.76
CA ALA A 98 -6.49 2.68 1.41
C ALA A 98 -7.29 2.37 0.15
N PHE A 99 -8.52 2.90 0.05
CA PHE A 99 -9.36 2.76 -1.14
C PHE A 99 -8.72 3.37 -2.38
N SER A 100 -8.15 4.58 -2.25
CA SER A 100 -7.50 5.24 -3.38
C SER A 100 -6.30 4.46 -3.90
N LEU A 101 -5.55 3.81 -3.01
CA LEU A 101 -4.39 2.99 -3.36
C LEU A 101 -4.82 1.66 -3.99
N LEU A 102 -5.89 1.02 -3.50
CA LEU A 102 -6.40 -0.24 -4.03
C LEU A 102 -7.13 -0.09 -5.37
N ALA A 103 -7.85 1.02 -5.57
CA ALA A 103 -8.61 1.26 -6.79
C ALA A 103 -7.74 1.78 -7.94
N ASN A 104 -6.52 2.29 -7.66
CA ASN A 104 -5.66 2.89 -8.67
C ASN A 104 -4.69 1.85 -9.27
N SER A 105 -4.89 1.53 -10.54
CA SER A 105 -4.03 0.62 -11.30
C SER A 105 -2.57 1.11 -11.41
N ASN A 106 -2.34 2.42 -11.44
CA ASN A 106 -0.98 2.98 -11.51
C ASN A 106 -0.17 2.67 -10.25
N THR A 107 -0.83 2.55 -9.09
CA THR A 107 -0.17 2.20 -7.83
C THR A 107 0.44 0.80 -7.92
N LYS A 108 -0.25 -0.16 -8.54
CA LYS A 108 0.29 -1.52 -8.74
C LYS A 108 1.46 -1.53 -9.73
N ASN A 109 1.33 -0.80 -10.84
CA ASN A 109 2.36 -0.74 -11.88
C ASN A 109 3.65 -0.10 -11.38
N ALA A 110 3.58 0.83 -10.42
CA ALA A 110 4.76 1.49 -9.85
C ALA A 110 5.72 0.52 -9.12
N PHE A 111 5.23 -0.66 -8.69
CA PHE A 111 6.05 -1.69 -8.05
C PHE A 111 6.53 -2.78 -9.03
N ASP A 112 6.11 -2.71 -10.30
CA ASP A 112 6.49 -3.68 -11.32
C ASP A 112 7.82 -3.31 -12.00
N VAL A 113 8.92 -3.64 -11.32
CA VAL A 113 10.29 -3.49 -11.86
C VAL A 113 10.57 -4.42 -13.04
N SER A 114 9.71 -5.39 -13.35
CA SER A 114 9.91 -6.30 -14.47
C SER A 114 9.70 -5.62 -15.82
N SER A 115 8.87 -4.57 -15.83
CA SER A 115 8.56 -3.71 -16.97
C SER A 115 9.77 -2.86 -17.43
N GLU A 116 10.75 -2.66 -16.55
CA GLU A 116 11.94 -1.86 -16.84
C GLU A 116 12.88 -2.52 -17.87
N PRO A 117 13.54 -1.73 -18.74
CA PRO A 117 14.48 -2.25 -19.71
C PRO A 117 15.60 -3.07 -19.05
N LYS A 118 16.02 -4.16 -19.71
CA LYS A 118 17.11 -5.02 -19.21
C LYS A 118 18.41 -4.27 -18.98
N SER A 119 18.71 -3.28 -19.82
CA SER A 119 19.89 -2.42 -19.68
C SER A 119 19.87 -1.61 -18.40
N VAL A 120 18.71 -1.09 -18.00
CA VAL A 120 18.53 -0.34 -16.75
C VAL A 120 18.72 -1.27 -15.55
N ARG A 121 18.05 -2.43 -15.55
CA ARG A 121 18.18 -3.44 -14.48
C ARG A 121 19.62 -3.92 -14.30
N ALA A 122 20.34 -4.13 -15.39
CA ALA A 122 21.74 -4.56 -15.36
C ALA A 122 22.68 -3.55 -14.67
N ARG A 123 22.36 -2.24 -14.67
CA ARG A 123 23.17 -1.23 -13.97
C ARG A 123 23.10 -1.35 -12.45
N TYR A 124 21.95 -1.78 -11.93
CA TYR A 124 21.75 -1.97 -10.49
C TYR A 124 22.19 -3.37 -10.04
N GLY A 125 22.04 -4.38 -10.92
CA GLY A 125 22.35 -5.78 -10.65
C GLY A 125 21.09 -6.61 -10.38
N ASN A 126 21.24 -7.93 -10.24
CA ASN A 126 20.10 -8.87 -10.20
C ASN A 126 19.68 -9.29 -8.79
N THR A 127 20.05 -8.54 -7.75
CA THR A 127 19.69 -8.86 -6.36
C THR A 127 18.41 -8.14 -5.95
N VAL A 128 17.73 -8.64 -4.90
CA VAL A 128 16.53 -7.97 -4.38
C VAL A 128 16.85 -6.55 -3.89
N ASN A 129 18.04 -6.32 -3.30
CA ASN A 129 18.51 -5.01 -2.87
C ASN A 129 18.75 -4.08 -4.06
N ALA A 130 19.34 -4.60 -5.15
CA ALA A 130 19.53 -3.84 -6.38
C ALA A 130 18.20 -3.41 -7.00
N MET A 131 17.25 -4.34 -7.08
CA MET A 131 15.92 -4.04 -7.61
C MET A 131 15.11 -3.11 -6.70
N SER A 132 15.30 -3.16 -5.37
CA SER A 132 14.71 -2.15 -4.49
C SER A 132 15.31 -0.76 -4.70
N MET A 133 16.60 -0.67 -5.02
CA MET A 133 17.27 0.59 -5.33
C MET A 133 16.84 1.16 -6.69
N LEU A 134 16.45 0.28 -7.63
CA LEU A 134 15.86 0.68 -8.91
C LEU A 134 14.45 1.27 -8.74
N MET A 135 13.70 0.77 -7.76
CA MET A 135 12.31 1.19 -7.50
C MET A 135 12.21 2.49 -6.69
N ALA A 136 13.21 2.78 -5.86
CA ALA A 136 13.27 3.94 -4.98
C ALA A 136 13.51 5.25 -5.74
#